data_AF-A0AAD4N9X2-F1
#
_entry.id   AF-A0AAD4N9X2-F1
#
_cell.length_a   1.000
_cell.length_b   1.000
_cell.length_c   1.000
_cell.angle_alpha   90.00
_cell.angle_beta   90.00
_cell.angle_gamma   90.00
#
_symmetry.space_group_name_H-M   'P 1'
#
loop_
_entity.id
_entity.type
_entity.pdbx_description
1 polymer ?
#
loop_
_entity_poly.entity_id
_entity_poly.type
_entity_poly.pdbx_seq_one_letter_code
_entity_poly.pdbx_strand_id
1 'polypeptide(L)'
;MGAAKRETLSSIGLQMALHYHLYLAPFTILCQILCFVLKYEYLHPTYRVILLAIHLIFIVVEIVRPCLGYYGNLGEKIPSLTGYWITSIILQIPICIFLTANPDIWPLPLERFAYIVNLLFLIVEVITVTRLLKLLAKTKTKKFKESLMEDEIDVVGAKKTE
;
A
#
# COMPACT_ATOMS: atom_id res chain seq x y z
N MET A 1 21.89 30.42 12.73
CA MET A 1 21.19 29.15 13.00
C MET A 1 20.62 28.64 11.68
N GLY A 2 21.46 27.96 10.88
CA GLY A 2 21.08 27.50 9.55
C GLY A 2 20.10 26.35 9.66
N ALA A 3 18.84 26.57 9.30
CA ALA A 3 17.87 25.49 9.15
C ALA A 3 18.38 24.58 8.03
N ALA A 4 19.05 23.48 8.39
CA ALA A 4 19.39 22.43 7.45
C ALA A 4 18.09 22.01 6.76
N LYS A 5 17.98 22.33 5.46
CA LYS A 5 16.84 22.01 4.62
C LYS A 5 16.69 20.50 4.65
N ARG A 6 15.76 20.01 5.46
CA ARG A 6 15.49 18.58 5.61
C ARG A 6 14.87 18.15 4.29
N GLU A 7 15.64 17.50 3.42
CA GLU A 7 15.11 16.94 2.18
C GLU A 7 13.99 15.95 2.55
N THR A 8 12.75 16.29 2.21
CA THR A 8 11.61 15.42 2.39
C THR A 8 11.76 14.24 1.43
N LEU A 9 11.87 13.04 1.96
CA LEU A 9 12.01 11.79 1.21
C LEU A 9 10.67 11.21 0.77
N SER A 10 9.57 11.94 1.04
CA SER A 10 8.23 11.63 0.53
C SER A 10 8.25 11.41 -0.99
N SER A 11 7.64 10.31 -1.44
CA SER A 11 7.53 10.00 -2.86
C SER A 11 6.30 10.67 -3.47
N ILE A 12 6.52 11.66 -4.34
CA ILE A 12 5.46 12.31 -5.13
C ILE A 12 4.73 11.27 -6.01
N GLY A 13 5.48 10.33 -6.60
CA GLY A 13 4.89 9.28 -7.43
C GLY A 13 3.92 8.38 -6.66
N LEU A 14 4.26 8.03 -5.41
CA LEU A 14 3.37 7.23 -4.55
C LEU A 14 2.11 8.00 -4.18
N GLN A 15 2.23 9.31 -3.89
CA GLN A 15 1.07 10.16 -3.58
C GLN A 15 0.11 10.30 -4.75
N MET A 16 0.63 10.50 -5.96
CA MET A 16 -0.21 10.60 -7.16
C MET A 16 -0.93 9.28 -7.42
N ALA A 17 -0.23 8.13 -7.33
CA ALA A 17 -0.85 6.82 -7.52
C ALA A 17 -1.97 6.55 -6.50
N LEU A 18 -1.71 6.80 -5.20
CA LEU A 18 -2.69 6.67 -4.13
C LEU A 18 -3.92 7.57 -4.34
N HIS A 19 -3.71 8.79 -4.82
CA HIS A 19 -4.79 9.74 -5.07
C HIS A 19 -5.72 9.24 -6.19
N TYR A 20 -5.15 8.80 -7.32
CA TYR A 20 -5.93 8.23 -8.42
C TYR A 20 -6.65 6.94 -7.99
N HIS A 21 -5.98 6.08 -7.23
CA HIS A 21 -6.59 4.86 -6.72
C HIS A 21 -7.79 5.16 -5.81
N LEU A 22 -7.67 6.14 -4.90
CA LEU A 22 -8.78 6.54 -4.03
C LEU A 22 -10.00 7.08 -4.81
N TYR A 23 -9.75 7.77 -5.93
CA TYR A 23 -10.81 8.27 -6.80
C TYR A 23 -11.50 7.15 -7.60
N LEU A 24 -10.74 6.12 -8.01
CA LEU A 24 -11.27 4.95 -8.71
C LEU A 24 -11.94 3.93 -7.78
N ALA A 25 -11.52 3.84 -6.52
CA ALA A 25 -12.05 2.92 -5.52
C ALA A 25 -13.58 2.89 -5.40
N PRO A 26 -14.32 4.03 -5.26
CA PRO A 26 -15.78 4.00 -5.19
C PRO A 26 -16.42 3.43 -6.45
N PHE A 27 -15.83 3.67 -7.62
CA PHE A 27 -16.30 3.11 -8.89
C PHE A 27 -16.09 1.59 -8.95
N THR A 28 -14.92 1.10 -8.53
CA THR A 28 -14.67 -0.35 -8.43
C THR A 28 -15.63 -1.01 -7.44
N ILE A 29 -15.81 -0.43 -6.24
CA ILE A 29 -16.72 -0.98 -5.23
C ILE A 29 -18.16 -1.04 -5.76
N LEU A 30 -18.63 0.02 -6.43
CA LEU A 30 -19.94 0.03 -7.04
C LEU A 30 -20.07 -1.05 -8.13
N CYS A 31 -19.09 -1.14 -9.03
CA CYS A 31 -19.01 -2.16 -10.06
C CYS A 31 -19.08 -3.57 -9.47
N GLN A 32 -18.33 -3.82 -8.41
CA GLN A 32 -18.29 -5.08 -7.68
C GLN A 32 -19.66 -5.44 -7.08
N ILE A 33 -20.32 -4.50 -6.39
CA ILE A 33 -21.65 -4.71 -5.81
C ILE A 33 -22.67 -5.02 -6.91
N LEU A 34 -22.70 -4.23 -7.98
CA LEU A 34 -23.63 -4.43 -9.09
C LEU A 34 -23.42 -5.79 -9.77
N CYS A 35 -22.17 -6.14 -10.08
CA CYS A 35 -21.86 -7.43 -10.71
C CYS A 35 -22.23 -8.61 -9.81
N PHE A 36 -22.00 -8.50 -8.50
CA PHE A 36 -22.38 -9.54 -7.54
C PHE A 36 -23.90 -9.75 -7.49
N VAL A 37 -24.69 -8.67 -7.43
CA VAL A 37 -26.16 -8.74 -7.45
C VAL A 37 -26.67 -9.39 -8.73
N LEU A 38 -26.12 -9.01 -9.89
CA LEU A 38 -26.53 -9.54 -11.19
C LEU A 38 -26.30 -11.05 -11.32
N LYS A 39 -25.21 -11.58 -10.74
CA LYS A 39 -24.89 -13.02 -10.81
C LYS A 39 -25.36 -13.83 -9.61
N TYR A 40 -25.95 -13.20 -8.59
CA TYR A 40 -26.25 -13.82 -7.31
C TYR A 40 -27.10 -15.10 -7.45
N GLU A 41 -28.16 -15.05 -8.24
CA GLU A 41 -29.07 -16.18 -8.45
C GLU A 41 -28.43 -17.35 -9.22
N TYR A 42 -27.43 -17.06 -10.05
CA TYR A 42 -26.75 -18.06 -10.89
C TYR A 42 -25.56 -18.73 -10.17
N LEU A 43 -25.15 -18.20 -9.02
CA LEU A 43 -24.02 -18.74 -8.27
C LEU A 43 -24.42 -19.92 -7.39
N HIS A 44 -23.51 -20.88 -7.26
CA HIS A 44 -23.65 -21.97 -6.29
C HIS A 44 -23.70 -21.40 -4.85
N PRO A 45 -24.54 -21.94 -3.94
CA PRO A 45 -24.73 -21.40 -2.59
C PRO A 45 -23.43 -21.18 -1.81
N THR A 46 -22.47 -22.11 -1.91
CA THR A 46 -21.15 -21.99 -1.28
C THR A 46 -20.39 -20.74 -1.76
N TYR A 47 -20.40 -20.49 -3.08
CA TYR A 47 -19.71 -19.35 -3.66
C TYR A 47 -20.38 -18.01 -3.31
N ARG A 48 -21.70 -17.99 -3.10
CA ARG A 48 -22.40 -16.77 -2.64
C ARG A 48 -21.83 -16.28 -1.30
N VAL A 49 -21.66 -17.19 -0.35
CA VAL A 49 -21.14 -16.86 0.99
C VAL A 49 -19.66 -16.48 0.93
N ILE A 50 -18.84 -17.25 0.20
CA ILE A 50 -17.41 -16.98 0.04
C ILE A 50 -17.18 -15.61 -0.60
N LEU A 51 -17.87 -15.31 -1.70
CA LEU A 51 -17.73 -14.04 -2.39
C LEU A 51 -18.21 -12.88 -1.54
N LEU A 52 -19.34 -13.01 -0.83
CA LEU A 52 -19.80 -11.96 0.07
C LEU A 52 -18.70 -11.61 1.10
N ALA A 53 -18.10 -12.62 1.73
CA ALA A 53 -17.02 -12.41 2.69
C ALA A 53 -15.78 -11.75 2.05
N ILE A 54 -15.33 -12.24 0.89
CA ILE A 54 -14.18 -11.68 0.16
C ILE A 54 -14.44 -10.24 -0.27
N HIS A 55 -15.63 -9.94 -0.78
CA HIS A 55 -16.02 -8.59 -1.18
C HIS A 55 -16.02 -7.61 0.01
N LEU A 56 -16.48 -8.03 1.18
CA LEU A 56 -16.40 -7.22 2.40
C LEU A 56 -14.95 -6.97 2.82
N ILE A 57 -14.11 -8.00 2.83
CA ILE A 57 -12.68 -7.88 3.14
C ILE A 57 -12.01 -6.93 2.14
N PHE A 58 -12.31 -7.07 0.84
CA PHE A 58 -11.79 -6.19 -0.21
C PHE A 58 -12.11 -4.73 0.07
N ILE A 59 -13.37 -4.38 0.39
CA ILE A 59 -13.77 -2.99 0.70
C ILE A 59 -13.00 -2.46 1.92
N VAL A 60 -12.88 -3.25 2.99
CA VAL A 60 -12.15 -2.84 4.19
C VAL A 60 -10.67 -2.60 3.88
N VAL A 61 -10.04 -3.50 3.12
CA VAL A 61 -8.64 -3.36 2.72
C VAL A 61 -8.47 -2.14 1.81
N GLU A 62 -9.37 -1.90 0.85
CA GLU A 62 -9.33 -0.77 -0.08
C GLU A 62 -9.42 0.58 0.64
N ILE A 63 -10.03 0.63 1.84
CA ILE A 63 -10.07 1.83 2.68
C ILE A 63 -8.81 1.95 3.54
N VAL A 64 -8.47 0.89 4.30
CA VAL A 64 -7.39 0.93 5.29
C VAL A 64 -6.01 1.06 4.63
N ARG A 65 -5.80 0.37 3.51
CA ARG A 65 -4.52 0.32 2.81
C ARG A 65 -4.11 1.73 2.36
N PRO A 66 -4.87 2.49 1.55
CA PRO A 66 -4.48 3.86 1.17
C PRO A 66 -4.22 4.79 2.35
N CYS A 67 -4.94 4.65 3.48
CA CYS A 67 -4.67 5.42 4.69
C CYS A 67 -3.25 5.18 5.24
N LEU A 68 -2.82 3.92 5.31
CA LEU A 68 -1.44 3.56 5.71
C LEU A 68 -0.41 4.12 4.74
N GLY A 69 -0.69 4.06 3.44
CA GLY A 69 0.19 4.59 2.39
C GLY A 69 0.37 6.11 2.51
N TYR A 70 -0.72 6.85 2.67
CA TYR A 70 -0.70 8.31 2.80
C TYR A 70 0.01 8.76 4.08
N TYR A 71 -0.38 8.18 5.22
CA TYR A 71 0.24 8.48 6.52
C TYR A 71 1.72 8.11 6.57
N GLY A 72 2.05 6.94 6.03
CA GLY A 72 3.42 6.44 5.98
C GLY A 72 4.32 7.27 5.08
N ASN A 73 3.82 7.70 3.92
CA ASN A 73 4.59 8.48 2.96
C ASN A 73 4.83 9.92 3.45
N LEU A 74 3.80 10.60 3.96
CA LEU A 74 3.94 11.95 4.51
C LEU A 74 4.77 11.99 5.79
N GLY A 75 4.57 10.99 6.66
CA GLY A 75 5.30 10.90 7.93
C GLY A 75 6.69 10.28 7.81
N GLU A 76 7.09 9.82 6.62
CA GLU A 76 8.29 9.00 6.40
C GLU A 76 8.38 7.81 7.39
N LYS A 77 7.23 7.25 7.75
CA LYS A 77 7.09 6.19 8.75
C LYS A 77 7.22 4.84 8.09
N ILE A 78 8.41 4.26 8.21
CA ILE A 78 8.72 2.90 7.74
C ILE A 78 7.66 1.88 8.19
N PRO A 79 7.23 1.84 9.47
CA PRO A 79 6.23 0.84 9.89
C PRO A 79 4.90 0.94 9.15
N SER A 80 4.40 2.16 8.93
CA SER A 80 3.13 2.39 8.21
C SER A 80 3.24 2.04 6.73
N LEU A 81 4.36 2.41 6.07
CA LEU A 81 4.63 2.03 4.68
C LEU A 81 4.82 0.53 4.50
N THR A 82 5.44 -0.14 5.48
CA THR A 82 5.53 -1.60 5.51
C THR A 82 4.13 -2.21 5.65
N GLY A 83 3.28 -1.67 6.52
CA GLY A 83 1.88 -2.09 6.63
C GLY A 83 1.13 -1.97 5.29
N TYR A 84 1.30 -0.84 4.59
CA TYR A 84 0.77 -0.65 3.25
C TYR A 84 1.29 -1.69 2.24
N TRP A 85 2.60 -1.94 2.25
CA TRP A 85 3.25 -2.88 1.34
C TRP A 85 2.81 -4.33 1.59
N ILE A 86 2.76 -4.75 2.87
CA ILE A 86 2.30 -6.07 3.30
C ILE A 86 0.84 -6.27 2.93
N THR A 87 -0.05 -5.33 3.27
CA THR A 87 -1.47 -5.45 2.94
C THR A 87 -1.72 -5.51 1.43
N SER A 88 -0.94 -4.75 0.65
CA SER A 88 -1.00 -4.80 -0.82
C SER A 88 -0.62 -6.19 -1.37
N ILE A 89 0.46 -6.80 -0.87
CA ILE A 89 0.96 -8.08 -1.41
C ILE A 89 0.18 -9.28 -0.85
N ILE A 90 -0.12 -9.28 0.45
CA ILE A 90 -0.69 -10.45 1.14
C ILE A 90 -2.22 -10.50 1.01
N LEU A 91 -2.90 -9.35 1.05
CA LEU A 91 -4.36 -9.32 0.99
C LEU A 91 -4.83 -8.96 -0.42
N GLN A 92 -4.39 -7.81 -0.93
CA GLN A 92 -4.98 -7.25 -2.15
C GLN A 92 -4.67 -8.08 -3.40
N ILE A 93 -3.40 -8.46 -3.62
CA ILE A 93 -3.01 -9.25 -4.81
C ILE A 93 -3.75 -10.60 -4.87
N PRO A 94 -3.75 -11.44 -3.80
CA PRO A 94 -4.44 -12.73 -3.84
C PRO A 94 -5.94 -12.61 -4.04
N ILE A 95 -6.58 -11.60 -3.43
CA ILE A 95 -8.01 -11.34 -3.63
C ILE A 95 -8.29 -10.99 -5.10
N CYS A 96 -7.52 -10.06 -5.69
CA CYS A 96 -7.67 -9.71 -7.10
C CYS A 96 -7.46 -10.92 -8.02
N ILE A 97 -6.44 -11.75 -7.74
CA ILE A 97 -6.19 -12.97 -8.53
C ILE A 97 -7.36 -13.94 -8.41
N PHE A 98 -7.85 -14.21 -7.19
CA PHE A 98 -8.97 -15.11 -6.95
C PHE A 98 -10.23 -14.67 -7.70
N LEU A 99 -10.57 -13.38 -7.63
CA LEU A 99 -11.77 -12.83 -8.27
C LEU A 99 -11.67 -12.79 -9.80
N THR A 100 -10.45 -12.76 -10.36
CA THR A 100 -10.22 -12.67 -11.81
C THR A 100 -9.98 -14.05 -12.46
N ALA A 101 -9.38 -14.99 -11.74
CA ALA A 101 -8.88 -16.26 -12.29
C ALA A 101 -9.75 -17.47 -11.96
N ASN A 102 -10.64 -17.39 -10.97
CA ASN A 102 -11.48 -18.54 -10.62
C ASN A 102 -12.66 -18.67 -11.61
N PRO A 103 -12.74 -19.77 -12.38
CA PRO A 103 -13.79 -19.95 -13.39
C PRO A 103 -15.18 -20.16 -12.77
N ASP A 104 -15.27 -20.71 -11.56
CA ASP A 104 -16.55 -21.03 -10.89
C ASP A 104 -17.31 -19.76 -10.46
N ILE A 105 -16.60 -18.63 -10.34
CA ILE A 105 -17.17 -17.33 -10.00
C ILE A 105 -17.84 -16.67 -11.22
N TRP A 106 -17.57 -17.19 -12.42
CA TRP A 106 -17.99 -16.64 -13.71
C TRP A 106 -17.90 -15.11 -13.74
N PRO A 107 -16.68 -14.54 -13.60
CA PRO A 107 -16.52 -13.10 -13.46
C PRO A 107 -17.07 -12.38 -14.69
N LEU A 108 -17.95 -11.40 -14.47
CA LEU A 108 -18.51 -10.61 -15.58
C LEU A 108 -17.38 -9.83 -16.27
N PRO A 109 -17.48 -9.56 -17.59
CA PRO A 109 -16.45 -8.79 -18.30
C PRO A 109 -16.14 -7.44 -17.63
N LEU A 110 -17.16 -6.77 -17.11
CA LEU A 110 -17.05 -5.50 -16.39
C LEU A 110 -16.27 -5.64 -15.08
N GLU A 111 -16.62 -6.63 -14.26
CA GLU A 111 -15.95 -6.98 -13.01
C GLU A 111 -14.47 -7.31 -13.26
N ARG A 112 -14.21 -8.13 -14.28
CA ARG A 112 -12.86 -8.54 -14.66
C ARG A 112 -12.01 -7.34 -15.08
N PHE A 113 -12.58 -6.42 -15.85
CA PHE A 113 -11.90 -5.19 -16.24
C PHE A 113 -11.54 -4.32 -15.02
N ALA A 114 -12.48 -4.12 -14.10
CA ALA A 114 -12.25 -3.35 -12.88
C ALA A 114 -11.10 -3.92 -12.04
N TYR A 115 -11.06 -5.24 -11.82
CA TYR A 115 -9.97 -5.89 -11.08
C TYR A 115 -8.63 -5.84 -11.82
N ILE A 116 -8.61 -5.97 -13.14
CA ILE A 116 -7.36 -5.85 -13.92
C ILE A 116 -6.79 -4.43 -13.80
N VAL A 117 -7.63 -3.40 -13.95
CA VAL A 117 -7.20 -2.00 -13.79
C VAL A 117 -6.64 -1.78 -12.38
N ASN A 118 -7.34 -2.26 -11.34
CA ASN A 118 -6.85 -2.18 -9.97
C ASN A 118 -5.53 -2.94 -9.77
N LEU A 119 -5.36 -4.11 -10.37
CA LEU A 119 -4.13 -4.90 -10.27
C LEU A 119 -2.94 -4.17 -10.91
N LEU A 120 -3.14 -3.50 -12.05
CA LEU A 120 -2.10 -2.70 -12.71
C LEU A 120 -1.65 -1.53 -11.83
N PHE A 121 -2.59 -0.78 -11.26
CA PHE A 121 -2.28 0.29 -10.30
C PHE A 121 -1.53 -0.25 -9.08
N LEU A 122 -2.00 -1.38 -8.53
CA LEU A 122 -1.40 -2.03 -7.37
C LEU A 122 0.06 -2.43 -7.63
N ILE A 123 0.40 -2.92 -8.83
CA ILE A 123 1.78 -3.25 -9.19
C ILE A 123 2.67 -1.99 -9.17
N VAL A 124 2.20 -0.89 -9.76
CA VAL A 124 2.94 0.39 -9.78
C VAL A 124 3.18 0.89 -8.36
N GLU A 125 2.15 0.82 -7.51
CA GLU A 125 2.22 1.21 -6.10
C GLU A 125 3.20 0.35 -5.30
N VAL A 126 3.16 -0.97 -5.47
CA VAL A 126 4.07 -1.91 -4.80
C VAL A 126 5.52 -1.64 -5.19
N ILE A 127 5.80 -1.39 -6.48
CA ILE A 127 7.15 -1.04 -6.93
C ILE A 127 7.61 0.28 -6.29
N THR A 128 6.76 1.30 -6.32
CA THR A 128 7.07 2.63 -5.81
C THR A 128 7.32 2.61 -4.31
N VAL A 129 6.46 1.95 -3.53
CA VAL A 129 6.63 1.86 -2.08
C VAL A 129 7.84 1.01 -1.69
N THR A 130 8.15 -0.05 -2.45
CA THR A 130 9.37 -0.85 -2.22
C THR A 130 10.62 0.00 -2.38
N ARG A 131 10.67 0.85 -3.42
CA ARG A 131 11.78 1.79 -3.64
C ARG A 131 11.87 2.81 -2.49
N LEU A 132 10.74 3.37 -2.07
CA LEU A 132 10.67 4.31 -0.96
C LEU A 132 11.13 3.69 0.36
N LEU A 133 10.68 2.48 0.68
CA LEU A 133 11.11 1.75 1.89
C LEU A 133 12.62 1.54 1.91
N LYS A 134 13.23 1.14 0.79
CA LYS A 134 14.69 0.99 0.66
C LYS A 134 15.42 2.31 0.86
N LEU A 135 14.90 3.41 0.32
CA LEU A 135 15.47 4.74 0.47
C LEU A 135 15.41 5.21 1.93
N LEU A 136 14.24 5.09 2.57
CA LEU A 136 14.06 5.48 3.97
C LEU A 136 14.94 4.66 4.91
N ALA A 137 15.01 3.34 4.72
CA ALA A 137 15.88 2.48 5.53
C ALA A 137 17.35 2.93 5.46
N LYS A 138 17.87 3.14 4.24
CA LYS A 138 19.25 3.64 4.03
C LYS A 138 19.49 4.98 4.72
N THR A 139 18.56 5.93 4.60
CA THR A 139 18.74 7.25 5.22
C THR A 139 18.69 7.18 6.75
N LYS A 140 17.81 6.35 7.32
CA LYS A 140 17.73 6.19 8.78
C LYS A 140 19.01 5.53 9.33
N THR A 141 19.54 4.51 8.66
CA THR A 141 20.82 3.88 9.05
C THR A 141 22.00 4.85 8.91
N LYS A 142 22.04 5.65 7.84
CA LYS A 142 23.09 6.66 7.64
C LYS A 142 23.09 7.68 8.78
N LYS A 143 21.93 8.26 9.11
CA LYS A 143 21.80 9.23 10.22
C LYS A 143 22.18 8.64 11.57
N PHE A 144 21.81 7.38 11.83
CA PHE A 144 22.20 6.69 13.06
C PHE A 144 23.71 6.48 13.16
N LYS A 145 24.37 6.16 12.03
CA LYS A 145 25.82 6.04 11.99
C LYS A 145 26.52 7.38 12.23
N GLU A 146 26.00 8.45 11.63
CA GLU A 146 26.52 9.81 11.82
C GLU A 146 26.42 10.26 13.28
N SER A 147 25.28 10.03 13.94
CA SER A 147 25.13 10.39 15.37
C SER A 147 26.08 9.62 16.29
N LEU A 148 26.35 8.33 16.00
CA LEU A 148 27.33 7.57 16.79
C LEU A 148 28.76 8.10 16.66
N MET A 149 29.13 8.61 15.47
CA MET A 149 30.46 9.20 15.25
C MET A 149 30.61 10.55 15.97
N GLU A 150 29.55 11.36 16.00
CA GLU A 150 29.53 12.62 16.76
C GLU A 150 29.70 12.36 18.25
N ASP A 151 28.97 11.40 18.81
CA ASP A 151 29.07 11.01 20.22
C ASP A 151 30.49 10.51 20.58
N GLU A 152 31.16 9.75 19.70
CA GLU A 152 32.55 9.30 19.91
C GLU A 152 33.55 10.46 19.91
N ILE A 153 33.39 11.44 19.02
CA ILE A 153 34.28 12.61 18.93
C ILE A 153 34.17 13.46 20.20
N ASP A 154 32.95 13.68 20.69
CA ASP A 154 32.70 14.48 21.90
C ASP A 154 33.32 13.82 23.14
N VAL A 155 33.21 12.50 23.27
CA VAL A 155 33.84 11.72 24.36
C VAL A 155 35.36 11.79 24.31
N VAL A 156 35.97 11.67 23.12
CA VAL A 156 37.43 11.76 22.95
C VAL A 156 37.93 13.19 23.21
N GLY A 157 37.17 14.20 22.80
CA GLY A 157 37.45 15.61 23.08
C GLY A 157 37.48 15.90 24.57
N ALA A 158 36.47 15.44 25.32
CA ALA A 158 36.38 15.62 26.77
C ALA A 158 37.55 14.99 27.53
N LYS A 159 38.06 13.84 27.06
CA LYS A 159 39.18 13.12 27.69
C LYS A 159 40.56 13.75 27.45
N LYS A 160 40.68 14.66 26.47
CA LYS A 160 41.92 15.42 26.19
C LYS A 160 42.04 16.71 27.00
N THR A 161 40.96 17.15 27.62
CA THR A 161 40.90 18.38 28.43
C THR A 161 41.10 18.16 29.93
N GLU A 162 41.21 16.90 30.35
CA GLU A 162 41.65 16.47 31.70
C GLU A 162 43.13 16.10 31.68
#